data_AF-A0A8D8Q2B5-F1
#
_entry.id   AF-A0A8D8Q2B5-F1
#
_cell.length_a   1.000
_cell.length_b   1.000
_cell.length_c   1.000
_cell.angle_alpha   90.00
_cell.angle_beta   90.00
_cell.angle_gamma   90.00
#
_symmetry.space_group_name_H-M   'P 1'
#
loop_
_entity.id
_entity.type
_entity.pdbx_description
1 polymer ?
#
loop_
_entity_poly.entity_id
_entity_poly.type
_entity_poly.pdbx_seq_one_letter_code
_entity_poly.pdbx_strand_id
1 'polypeptide(L)'
;MILLTSIQINQPIVVSLNEEHTNSYLTALKSMQPDTQFVVIIFNAPRTDRYQAVKKYCCCEQPIASQVINSRTISREDKMKSIVMKIALQINCKLGGSLWSVKIPYNCSMVVGIDVYHEGVGSQGQNVVGLVSSTNRDYTSYYSQAVIQRRGQEITSCIAQPFKQALDKYIQVNGVDH
;
A
#
# COMPACT_ATOMS: atom_id res chain seq x y z
N MET A 1 -6.60 -5.91 25.42
CA MET A 1 -6.64 -4.61 24.73
C MET A 1 -5.21 -4.13 24.54
N ILE A 2 -4.60 -4.36 23.37
CA ILE A 2 -3.23 -3.90 23.08
C ILE A 2 -3.35 -2.51 22.44
N LEU A 3 -3.22 -1.46 23.25
CA LEU A 3 -3.01 -0.08 22.80
C LEU A 3 -1.51 0.13 22.60
N LEU A 4 -1.01 0.03 21.37
CA LEU A 4 0.37 0.43 21.04
C LEU A 4 0.49 1.37 19.84
N THR A 5 -0.62 1.66 19.20
CA THR A 5 -0.85 2.78 18.28
C THR A 5 -2.34 3.12 18.45
N SER A 6 -2.81 4.28 18.04
CA SER A 6 -4.22 4.72 18.18
C SER A 6 -5.24 3.89 17.37
N ILE A 7 -4.95 2.61 17.08
CA ILE A 7 -5.78 1.67 16.35
C ILE A 7 -6.46 0.74 17.34
N GLN A 8 -7.79 0.71 17.31
CA GLN A 8 -8.57 -0.33 17.94
C GLN A 8 -8.71 -1.50 16.97
N ILE A 9 -8.11 -2.65 17.31
CA ILE A 9 -8.24 -3.87 16.52
C ILE A 9 -9.36 -4.71 17.13
N ASN A 10 -10.47 -4.81 16.40
CA ASN A 10 -11.57 -5.73 16.74
C ASN A 10 -11.17 -7.18 16.49
N GLN A 11 -11.89 -8.12 17.08
CA GLN A 11 -11.65 -9.54 16.86
C GLN A 11 -11.81 -9.86 15.35
N PRO A 12 -10.78 -10.38 14.68
CA PRO A 12 -10.85 -10.66 13.25
C PRO A 12 -11.71 -11.90 12.99
N ILE A 13 -12.38 -11.90 11.84
CA ILE A 13 -13.03 -13.11 11.31
C ILE A 13 -11.92 -14.00 10.74
N VAL A 14 -11.79 -15.21 11.30
CA VAL A 14 -10.79 -16.19 10.87
C VAL A 14 -11.41 -17.10 9.83
N VAL A 15 -10.78 -17.16 8.65
CA VAL A 15 -11.17 -18.07 7.56
C VAL A 15 -10.05 -19.08 7.36
N SER A 16 -10.35 -20.35 7.63
CA SER A 16 -9.45 -21.47 7.35
C SER A 16 -9.62 -21.95 5.91
N LEU A 17 -8.50 -22.14 5.21
CA LEU A 17 -8.49 -22.71 3.87
C LEU A 17 -8.13 -24.20 3.96
N ASN A 18 -8.89 -25.05 3.28
CA ASN A 18 -8.60 -26.49 3.22
C ASN A 18 -7.36 -26.79 2.36
N GLU A 19 -7.10 -25.95 1.35
CA GLU A 19 -6.03 -26.14 0.38
C GLU A 19 -5.28 -24.83 0.13
N GLU A 20 -3.99 -24.94 -0.22
CA GLU A 20 -3.10 -23.79 -0.40
C GLU A 20 -3.04 -23.24 -1.83
N HIS A 21 -3.98 -23.63 -2.69
CA HIS A 21 -4.03 -23.17 -4.07
C HIS A 21 -4.42 -21.70 -4.16
N THR A 22 -3.86 -20.99 -5.14
CA THR A 22 -4.18 -19.57 -5.39
C THR A 22 -5.68 -19.32 -5.50
N ASN A 23 -6.43 -20.22 -6.14
CA ASN A 23 -7.87 -20.10 -6.29
C ASN A 23 -8.64 -20.18 -4.96
N SER A 24 -8.14 -20.94 -3.98
CA SER A 24 -8.73 -21.04 -2.64
C SER A 24 -8.64 -19.69 -1.91
N TYR A 25 -7.49 -19.00 -2.01
CA TYR A 25 -7.34 -17.64 -1.47
C TYR A 25 -8.26 -16.63 -2.18
N LEU A 26 -8.31 -16.66 -3.50
CA LEU A 26 -9.17 -15.73 -4.27
C LEU A 26 -10.66 -15.95 -3.98
N THR A 27 -11.10 -17.21 -3.85
CA THR A 27 -12.48 -17.54 -3.48
C THR A 27 -12.82 -17.00 -2.09
N ALA A 28 -11.92 -17.19 -1.11
CA ALA A 28 -12.13 -16.66 0.23
C ALA A 28 -12.17 -15.12 0.24
N LEU A 29 -11.29 -14.45 -0.50
CA LEU A 29 -11.29 -12.99 -0.64
C LEU A 29 -12.60 -12.47 -1.26
N LYS A 30 -13.13 -13.17 -2.27
CA LYS A 30 -14.41 -12.84 -2.92
C LYS A 30 -15.61 -12.98 -1.98
N SER A 31 -15.53 -13.88 -1.01
CA SER A 31 -16.59 -14.09 0.00
C SER A 31 -16.54 -13.13 1.18
N MET A 32 -15.58 -12.20 1.22
CA MET A 32 -15.44 -11.26 2.33
C MET A 32 -16.57 -10.22 2.37
N GLN A 33 -16.88 -9.75 3.58
CA GLN A 33 -17.89 -8.72 3.76
C GLN A 33 -17.43 -7.39 3.12
N PRO A 34 -18.34 -6.62 2.48
CA PRO A 34 -17.98 -5.37 1.79
C PRO A 34 -17.37 -4.29 2.68
N ASP A 35 -17.63 -4.31 3.98
CA ASP A 35 -17.12 -3.38 4.99
C ASP A 35 -15.75 -3.78 5.57
N THR A 36 -15.14 -4.84 5.04
CA THR A 36 -13.80 -5.28 5.44
C THR A 36 -12.77 -4.16 5.16
N GLN A 37 -12.18 -3.64 6.24
CA GLN A 37 -11.16 -2.58 6.15
C GLN A 37 -9.75 -3.14 5.85
N PHE A 38 -9.46 -4.35 6.30
CA PHE A 38 -8.12 -4.93 6.22
C PHE A 38 -8.13 -6.45 6.16
N VAL A 39 -7.22 -7.04 5.39
CA VAL A 39 -7.03 -8.51 5.32
C VAL A 39 -5.61 -8.90 5.68
N VAL A 40 -5.47 -9.86 6.60
CA VAL A 40 -4.20 -10.54 6.88
C VAL A 40 -4.26 -11.94 6.26
N ILE A 41 -3.26 -12.27 5.43
CA ILE A 41 -3.20 -13.52 4.69
C ILE A 41 -1.92 -14.25 5.09
N ILE A 42 -2.04 -15.48 5.55
CA ILE A 42 -0.90 -16.30 5.99
C ILE A 42 -0.57 -17.32 4.91
N PHE A 43 0.68 -17.32 4.46
CA PHE A 43 1.22 -18.31 3.54
C PHE A 43 2.17 -19.26 4.27
N ASN A 44 2.04 -20.57 4.09
CA ASN A 44 2.99 -21.52 4.69
C ASN A 44 4.36 -21.57 4.01
N ALA A 45 4.43 -21.14 2.74
CA ALA A 45 5.65 -21.05 1.96
C ALA A 45 5.67 -19.79 1.09
N PRO A 46 6.85 -19.21 0.83
CA PRO A 46 6.96 -18.08 -0.08
C PRO A 46 6.64 -18.57 -1.50
N ARG A 47 5.70 -17.89 -2.17
CA ARG A 47 5.26 -18.26 -3.52
C ARG A 47 4.86 -16.99 -4.29
N THR A 48 5.70 -16.59 -5.24
CA THR A 48 5.61 -15.28 -5.91
C THR A 48 4.36 -15.13 -6.77
N ASP A 49 4.01 -16.16 -7.53
CA ASP A 49 2.79 -16.21 -8.36
C ASP A 49 1.52 -16.03 -7.53
N ARG A 50 1.42 -16.73 -6.39
CA ARG A 50 0.29 -16.63 -5.46
C ARG A 50 0.21 -15.25 -4.81
N TYR A 51 1.37 -14.71 -4.39
CA TYR A 51 1.46 -13.36 -3.84
C TYR A 51 0.97 -12.31 -4.85
N GLN A 52 1.42 -12.40 -6.10
CA GLN A 52 1.02 -11.48 -7.17
C GLN A 52 -0.47 -11.57 -7.47
N ALA A 53 -1.03 -12.77 -7.56
CA ALA A 53 -2.47 -12.96 -7.82
C ALA A 53 -3.34 -12.35 -6.71
N VAL A 54 -2.99 -12.62 -5.44
CA VAL A 54 -3.68 -12.04 -4.27
C VAL A 54 -3.56 -10.51 -4.26
N LYS A 55 -2.36 -9.97 -4.51
CA LYS A 55 -2.14 -8.52 -4.55
C LYS A 55 -2.88 -7.85 -5.69
N LYS A 56 -2.89 -8.47 -6.88
CA LYS A 56 -3.65 -7.97 -8.02
C LYS A 56 -5.14 -7.90 -7.69
N TYR A 57 -5.69 -8.94 -7.06
CA TYR A 57 -7.09 -8.95 -6.64
C TYR A 57 -7.39 -7.81 -5.66
N CYS A 58 -6.64 -7.70 -4.56
CA CYS A 58 -6.86 -6.68 -3.53
C CYS A 58 -6.57 -5.24 -3.97
N CYS A 59 -5.75 -5.03 -5.01
CA CYS A 59 -5.41 -3.69 -5.49
C CYS A 59 -6.26 -3.26 -6.69
N CYS A 60 -6.71 -4.19 -7.54
CA CYS A 60 -7.33 -3.87 -8.83
C CYS A 60 -8.80 -4.32 -8.94
N GLU A 61 -9.19 -5.42 -8.29
CA GLU A 61 -10.56 -5.96 -8.40
C GLU A 61 -11.42 -5.53 -7.22
N GLN A 62 -10.93 -5.71 -5.99
CA GLN A 62 -11.60 -5.30 -4.76
C GLN A 62 -10.61 -4.54 -3.88
N PRO A 63 -10.58 -3.19 -3.95
CA PRO A 63 -9.63 -2.35 -3.22
C PRO A 63 -9.74 -2.56 -1.70
N ILE A 64 -8.87 -3.41 -1.15
CA ILE A 64 -8.78 -3.68 0.29
C ILE A 64 -7.32 -3.71 0.70
N ALA A 65 -6.99 -2.98 1.76
CA ALA A 65 -5.66 -3.02 2.36
C ALA A 65 -5.33 -4.45 2.83
N SER A 66 -4.18 -4.99 2.38
CA SER A 66 -3.81 -6.38 2.66
C SER A 66 -2.37 -6.52 3.15
N GLN A 67 -2.15 -7.43 4.09
CA GLN A 67 -0.83 -7.87 4.55
C GLN A 67 -0.68 -9.37 4.36
N VAL A 68 0.32 -9.78 3.58
CA VAL A 68 0.71 -11.18 3.47
C VAL A 68 1.84 -11.45 4.47
N ILE A 69 1.72 -12.54 5.23
CA ILE A 69 2.69 -12.97 6.23
C ILE A 69 3.08 -14.41 5.90
N ASN A 70 4.37 -14.73 5.94
CA ASN A 70 4.82 -16.11 5.83
C ASN A 70 4.82 -16.76 7.22
N SER A 71 4.23 -17.95 7.36
CA SER A 71 4.12 -18.66 8.64
C SER A 71 5.49 -18.85 9.31
N ARG A 72 6.54 -19.13 8.53
CA ARG A 72 7.93 -19.26 9.03
C ARG A 72 8.44 -18.00 9.74
N THR A 73 7.89 -16.84 9.40
CA THR A 73 8.26 -15.56 10.02
C THR A 73 7.68 -15.47 11.43
N ILE A 74 6.46 -15.94 11.63
CA ILE A 74 5.76 -15.89 12.93
C ILE A 74 6.05 -17.11 13.82
N SER A 75 6.55 -18.22 13.27
CA SER A 75 6.96 -19.40 14.04
C SER A 75 8.23 -19.20 14.89
N ARG A 76 8.88 -18.04 14.78
CA ARG A 76 10.07 -17.68 15.55
C ARG A 76 9.69 -17.00 16.86
N GLU A 77 9.56 -17.76 17.94
CA GLU A 77 9.16 -17.24 19.26
C GLU A 77 10.04 -16.07 19.74
N ASP A 78 11.35 -16.15 19.50
CA ASP A 78 12.34 -15.12 19.84
C ASP A 78 12.05 -13.75 19.20
N LYS A 79 11.43 -13.73 18.01
CA LYS A 79 11.17 -12.52 17.22
C LYS A 79 9.69 -12.20 17.07
N MET A 80 8.79 -13.09 17.50
CA MET A 80 7.36 -12.99 17.29
C MET A 80 6.81 -11.63 17.73
N LYS A 81 7.17 -11.17 18.94
CA LYS A 81 6.71 -9.88 19.48
C LYS A 81 7.14 -8.70 18.59
N SER A 82 8.40 -8.66 18.15
CA SER A 82 8.91 -7.60 17.27
C SER A 82 8.26 -7.63 15.89
N ILE A 83 8.03 -8.82 15.35
CA ILE A 83 7.39 -9.02 14.04
C ILE A 83 5.94 -8.57 14.08
N VAL A 84 5.18 -8.97 15.11
CA VAL A 84 3.79 -8.55 15.30
C VAL A 84 3.68 -7.03 15.45
N MET A 85 4.60 -6.41 16.22
CA MET A 85 4.65 -4.94 16.34
C MET A 85 4.86 -4.28 14.98
N LYS A 86 5.81 -4.75 14.16
CA LYS A 86 6.04 -4.21 12.81
C LYS A 86 4.82 -4.37 11.91
N ILE A 87 4.12 -5.49 12.00
CA ILE A 87 2.87 -5.71 11.25
C ILE A 87 1.80 -4.73 11.69
N ALA A 88 1.60 -4.53 13.00
CA ALA A 88 0.61 -3.57 13.52
C ALA A 88 0.90 -2.13 13.05
N LEU A 89 2.18 -1.74 13.04
CA LEU A 89 2.62 -0.45 12.50
C LEU A 89 2.32 -0.33 10.99
N GLN A 90 2.55 -1.40 10.21
CA GLN A 90 2.22 -1.42 8.79
C GLN A 90 0.72 -1.36 8.52
N ILE A 91 -0.10 -2.02 9.35
CA ILE A 91 -1.56 -1.93 9.28
C ILE A 91 -2.00 -0.48 9.48
N ASN A 92 -1.43 0.22 10.48
CA ASN A 92 -1.69 1.65 10.70
C ASN A 92 -1.47 2.46 9.43
N CYS A 93 -0.28 2.34 8.84
CA CYS A 93 0.10 3.12 7.67
C CYS A 93 -0.80 2.83 6.46
N LYS A 94 -1.20 1.57 6.28
CA LYS A 94 -2.10 1.16 5.17
C LYS A 94 -3.53 1.65 5.33
N LEU A 95 -3.96 1.91 6.55
CA LEU A 95 -5.27 2.49 6.86
C LEU A 95 -5.24 4.02 6.94
N GLY A 96 -4.11 4.65 6.53
CA GLY A 96 -3.95 6.11 6.52
C GLY A 96 -3.50 6.72 7.84
N GLY A 97 -3.18 5.90 8.85
CA GLY A 97 -2.56 6.35 10.09
C GLY A 97 -1.09 6.70 9.88
N SER A 98 -0.57 7.59 10.73
CA SER A 98 0.85 7.96 10.72
C SER A 98 1.49 7.63 12.05
N LEU A 99 2.73 7.12 12.01
CA LEU A 99 3.45 6.66 13.21
C LEU A 99 4.15 7.81 13.92
N TRP A 100 4.66 8.75 13.14
CA TRP A 100 5.36 9.92 13.60
C TRP A 100 5.22 11.03 12.55
N SER A 101 5.56 12.25 12.93
CA SER A 101 5.76 13.36 12.00
C SER A 101 7.00 14.13 12.44
N VAL A 102 7.68 14.75 11.48
CA VAL A 102 8.81 15.63 11.72
C VAL A 102 8.36 17.05 11.42
N LYS A 103 8.66 17.98 12.33
CA LYS A 103 8.37 19.40 12.10
C LYS A 103 9.34 19.96 11.06
N ILE A 104 8.83 20.20 9.86
CA ILE A 104 9.58 20.82 8.77
C ILE A 104 9.30 22.34 8.81
N PRO A 105 10.33 23.21 8.79
CA PRO A 105 10.18 24.65 8.99
C PRO A 105 9.69 25.40 7.73
N TYR A 106 8.95 24.75 6.84
CA TYR A 106 8.37 25.37 5.65
C TYR A 106 6.86 25.51 5.83
N ASN A 107 6.33 26.68 5.47
CA ASN A 107 4.89 26.92 5.43
C ASN A 107 4.40 26.69 3.99
N CYS A 108 3.30 25.97 3.83
CA CYS A 108 2.65 25.73 2.53
C CYS A 108 3.55 25.07 1.46
N SER A 109 4.33 24.06 1.83
CA SER A 109 5.15 23.30 0.86
C SER A 109 4.58 21.92 0.59
N MET A 110 4.59 21.49 -0.68
CA MET A 110 4.36 20.12 -1.10
C MET A 110 5.70 19.45 -1.45
N VAL A 111 5.99 18.30 -0.85
CA VAL A 111 7.12 17.45 -1.23
C VAL A 111 6.62 16.41 -2.23
N VAL A 112 7.33 16.27 -3.36
CA VAL A 112 7.00 15.30 -4.41
C VAL A 112 8.20 14.37 -4.63
N GLY A 113 7.96 13.06 -4.54
CA GLY A 113 8.89 12.01 -4.92
C GLY A 113 8.44 11.36 -6.22
N ILE A 114 9.40 11.11 -7.11
CA ILE A 114 9.16 10.46 -8.40
C ILE A 114 10.20 9.36 -8.57
N ASP A 115 9.74 8.17 -8.92
CA ASP A 115 10.60 7.02 -9.22
C ASP A 115 10.11 6.30 -10.47
N VAL A 116 11.05 5.70 -11.22
CA VAL A 116 10.76 4.98 -12.46
C VAL A 116 11.26 3.55 -12.35
N TYR A 117 10.32 2.61 -12.43
CA TYR A 117 10.63 1.20 -12.49
C TYR A 117 10.75 0.74 -13.95
N HIS A 118 11.87 0.10 -14.27
CA HIS A 118 12.15 -0.52 -15.56
C HIS A 118 12.03 -2.04 -15.43
N GLU A 119 11.17 -2.68 -16.23
CA GLU A 119 11.19 -4.14 -16.36
C GLU A 119 12.50 -4.60 -17.02
N GLY A 120 13.06 -5.72 -16.56
CA GLY A 120 14.41 -6.17 -16.89
C GLY A 120 14.69 -6.38 -18.39
N VAL A 121 15.98 -6.32 -18.73
CA VAL A 121 16.51 -6.44 -20.10
C VAL A 121 16.02 -7.73 -20.77
N GLY A 122 15.29 -7.58 -21.88
CA GLY A 122 14.76 -8.71 -22.68
C GLY A 122 13.23 -8.86 -22.64
N SER A 123 12.55 -8.13 -21.75
CA SER A 123 11.10 -7.95 -21.82
C SER A 123 10.74 -6.82 -22.80
N GLN A 124 9.63 -6.94 -23.52
CA GLN A 124 8.98 -5.81 -24.22
C GLN A 124 8.31 -4.87 -23.18
N GLY A 125 8.98 -4.66 -22.05
CA GLY A 125 8.42 -4.16 -20.81
C GLY A 125 8.06 -2.68 -20.90
N GLN A 126 6.97 -2.33 -20.24
CA GLN A 126 6.53 -0.95 -20.10
C GLN A 126 7.22 -0.37 -18.86
N ASN A 127 7.73 0.86 -18.96
CA ASN A 127 8.25 1.55 -17.79
C ASN A 127 7.07 2.00 -16.93
N VAL A 128 7.22 1.97 -15.61
CA VAL A 128 6.19 2.47 -14.68
C VAL A 128 6.76 3.64 -13.90
N VAL A 129 6.13 4.80 -14.04
CA VAL A 129 6.48 6.02 -13.28
C VAL A 129 5.54 6.10 -12.08
N GLY A 130 6.11 6.07 -10.87
CA GLY A 130 5.39 6.34 -9.63
C GLY A 130 5.63 7.77 -9.17
N LEU A 131 4.54 8.51 -8.92
CA LEU A 131 4.57 9.83 -8.29
C LEU A 131 3.89 9.75 -6.94
N VAL A 132 4.52 10.28 -5.90
CA VAL A 132 3.95 10.43 -4.56
C VAL A 132 4.14 11.86 -4.08
N SER A 133 3.10 12.50 -3.55
CA SER A 133 3.18 13.85 -3.00
C SER A 133 2.56 13.94 -1.61
N SER A 134 3.14 14.76 -0.73
CA SER A 134 2.55 15.08 0.57
C SER A 134 1.34 16.00 0.37
N THR A 135 0.23 15.76 1.07
CA THR A 135 -1.00 16.57 0.92
C THR A 135 -1.25 17.54 2.05
N ASN A 136 -0.60 17.38 3.21
CA ASN A 136 -0.83 18.20 4.39
C ASN A 136 0.46 18.71 5.03
N ARG A 137 0.34 19.76 5.85
CA ARG A 137 1.45 20.44 6.53
C ARG A 137 2.26 19.54 7.46
N ASP A 138 1.64 18.51 8.03
CA ASP A 138 2.32 17.57 8.93
C ASP A 138 3.01 16.43 8.17
N TYR A 139 2.92 16.41 6.84
CA TYR A 139 3.51 15.38 5.97
C TYR A 139 3.13 13.96 6.39
N THR A 140 1.87 13.78 6.79
CA THR A 140 1.31 12.51 7.28
C THR A 140 0.37 11.88 6.27
N SER A 141 -0.17 12.69 5.34
CA SER A 141 -1.05 12.25 4.26
C SER A 141 -0.37 12.39 2.92
N TYR A 142 -0.62 11.43 2.03
CA TYR A 142 0.04 11.35 0.73
C TYR A 142 -0.96 11.04 -0.39
N TYR A 143 -0.74 11.66 -1.54
CA TYR A 143 -1.34 11.30 -2.82
C TYR A 143 -0.33 10.48 -3.61
N SER A 144 -0.78 9.42 -4.29
CA SER A 144 0.10 8.59 -5.10
C SER A 144 -0.56 8.18 -6.41
N GLN A 145 0.22 8.16 -7.49
CA GLN A 145 -0.25 7.75 -8.80
C GLN A 145 0.85 7.00 -9.56
N ALA A 146 0.46 5.92 -10.22
CA ALA A 146 1.34 5.16 -11.11
C ALA A 146 0.89 5.36 -12.56
N VAL A 147 1.84 5.66 -13.45
CA VAL A 147 1.60 5.85 -14.89
C VAL A 147 2.49 4.91 -15.68
N ILE A 148 1.89 4.26 -16.67
CA ILE A 148 2.61 3.43 -17.63
C ILE A 148 3.23 4.35 -18.69
N GLN A 149 4.55 4.36 -18.76
CA GLN A 149 5.30 5.05 -19.79
C GLN A 149 5.53 4.12 -20.99
N ARG A 150 5.04 4.54 -22.16
CA ARG A 150 5.27 3.82 -23.41
C ARG A 150 6.71 4.03 -23.89
N ARG A 151 7.24 3.04 -24.62
CA ARG A 151 8.60 3.09 -25.16
C ARG A 151 8.77 4.30 -26.10
N GLY A 152 9.82 5.09 -25.87
CA GLY A 152 10.11 6.31 -26.64
C GLY A 152 9.37 7.56 -26.19
N GLN A 153 8.47 7.47 -25.20
CA GLN A 153 7.83 8.63 -24.60
C GLN A 153 8.76 9.26 -23.55
N GLU A 154 8.91 10.58 -23.54
CA GLU A 154 9.68 11.26 -22.49
C GLU A 154 8.97 11.20 -21.14
N ILE A 155 9.74 11.01 -20.07
CA ILE A 155 9.26 10.94 -18.69
C ILE A 155 8.49 12.23 -18.31
N THR A 156 8.96 13.38 -18.79
CA THR A 156 8.35 14.71 -18.60
C THR A 156 6.89 14.73 -19.04
N SER A 157 6.59 14.13 -20.20
CA SER A 157 5.23 14.06 -20.73
C SER A 157 4.31 13.14 -19.91
N CYS A 158 4.86 12.10 -19.27
CA CYS A 158 4.11 11.19 -18.41
C CYS A 158 3.79 11.79 -17.04
N ILE A 159 4.63 12.70 -16.53
CA ILE A 159 4.52 13.27 -15.18
C ILE A 159 3.62 14.51 -15.14
N ALA A 160 3.53 15.27 -16.23
CA ALA A 160 2.83 16.56 -16.23
C ALA A 160 1.38 16.45 -15.70
N GLN A 161 0.63 15.45 -16.16
CA GLN A 161 -0.75 15.23 -15.72
C GLN A 161 -0.83 14.74 -14.25
N PRO A 162 -0.10 13.68 -13.83
CA PRO A 162 -0.06 13.26 -12.42
C PRO A 162 0.36 14.37 -11.45
N PHE A 163 1.33 15.19 -11.86
CA PHE A 163 1.79 16.32 -11.05
C PHE A 163 0.71 17.39 -10.90
N LYS A 164 -0.01 17.71 -11.98
CA LYS A 164 -1.17 18.62 -11.90
C LYS A 164 -2.24 18.07 -10.94
N GLN A 165 -2.58 16.78 -11.04
CA GLN A 165 -3.56 16.16 -10.15
C GLN A 165 -3.12 16.16 -8.69
N ALA A 166 -1.82 15.93 -8.43
CA ALA A 166 -1.23 16.05 -7.10
C ALA A 166 -1.34 17.48 -6.54
N LEU A 167 -1.11 18.50 -7.38
CA LEU A 167 -1.22 19.90 -7.00
C LEU A 167 -2.68 20.30 -6.72
N ASP A 168 -3.61 19.93 -7.61
CA ASP A 168 -5.04 20.17 -7.44
C ASP A 168 -5.52 19.55 -6.11
N LYS A 169 -5.03 18.35 -5.79
CA LYS A 169 -5.34 17.68 -4.52
C LYS A 169 -4.78 18.43 -3.30
N TYR A 170 -3.55 18.93 -3.40
CA TYR A 170 -2.92 19.71 -2.33
C TYR A 170 -3.70 21.02 -2.09
N ILE A 171 -4.08 21.72 -3.14
CA ILE A 171 -4.88 22.96 -3.06
C ILE A 171 -6.23 22.67 -2.40
N GLN A 172 -6.94 21.62 -2.86
CA GLN A 172 -8.22 21.21 -2.31
C GLN A 172 -8.16 20.92 -0.79
N VAL A 173 -7.10 20.26 -0.32
CA VAL A 173 -6.95 19.87 1.09
C VAL A 173 -6.58 21.06 1.97
N ASN A 174 -5.79 22.01 1.46
CA ASN A 174 -5.25 23.12 2.26
C ASN A 174 -6.02 24.44 2.07
N GLY A 175 -7.05 24.49 1.21
CA GLY A 175 -7.87 25.68 0.99
C GLY A 175 -7.08 26.88 0.50
N VAL A 176 -6.03 26.65 -0.30
CA VAL A 176 -5.22 27.74 -0.87
C VAL A 176 -5.99 28.32 -2.05
N ASP A 177 -6.84 29.31 -1.80
CA ASP A 177 -7.52 30.05 -2.87
C ASP A 177 -6.49 30.75 -3.78
N HIS A 178 -6.77 30.75 -5.08
CA HIS A 178 -5.94 31.30 -6.15
C HIS A 178 -5.67 32.82 -6.02
#